data_AF-A0AAV6Y2K3-F1
#
_entry.id   AF-A0AAV6Y2K3-F1
#
_cell.length_a   1.000
_cell.length_b   1.000
_cell.length_c   1.000
_cell.angle_alpha   90.00
_cell.angle_beta   90.00
_cell.angle_gamma   90.00
#
_symmetry.space_group_name_H-M   'P 1'
#
loop_
_entity.id
_entity.type
_entity.pdbx_description
1 polymer ?
#
loop_
_entity_poly.entity_id
_entity_poly.type
_entity_poly.pdbx_seq_one_letter_code
_entity_poly.pdbx_strand_id
1 'polypeptide(L)'
;MDGIDQIVDVLGMMVDKTDARLGEMVRKMGYEFRISSKRESVSTCVGEIEGLTQDEKLIAGNMLVKRTDVLEYFFTLSMDDKKKYIRLMLDGELRYAGFVNNVLNNYICLEPLGCTIGTSSY
;
A
#
# COMPACT_ATOMS: atom_id res chain seq x y z
N MET A 1 -43.20 7.83 -39.75
CA MET A 1 -42.66 8.32 -38.46
C MET A 1 -41.60 7.36 -37.93
N ASP A 2 -41.70 6.05 -38.21
CA ASP A 2 -40.86 4.96 -37.67
C ASP A 2 -39.34 5.06 -37.86
N GLY A 3 -38.85 5.75 -38.90
CA GLY A 3 -37.41 5.86 -39.16
C GLY A 3 -36.67 6.78 -38.19
N ILE A 4 -37.36 7.78 -37.61
CA ILE A 4 -36.73 8.72 -36.67
C ILE A 4 -36.62 8.07 -35.28
N ASP A 5 -37.64 7.34 -34.83
CA ASP A 5 -37.63 6.65 -33.54
C ASP A 5 -36.52 5.60 -33.48
N GLN A 6 -36.31 4.85 -34.58
CA GLN A 6 -35.25 3.86 -34.67
C GLN A 6 -33.84 4.49 -34.63
N ILE A 7 -33.67 5.70 -35.18
CA ILE A 7 -32.42 6.45 -35.10
C ILE A 7 -32.19 6.97 -33.68
N VAL A 8 -33.24 7.46 -33.02
CA VAL A 8 -33.17 7.94 -31.63
C VAL A 8 -32.79 6.80 -30.68
N ASP A 9 -33.36 5.61 -30.86
CA ASP A 9 -33.02 4.43 -30.07
C ASP A 9 -31.56 4.01 -30.26
N VAL A 10 -31.08 3.95 -31.51
CA VAL A 10 -29.68 3.63 -31.80
C VAL A 10 -28.74 4.68 -31.20
N LEU A 11 -29.10 5.97 -31.27
CA LEU A 11 -28.32 7.05 -30.68
C LEU A 11 -28.28 6.94 -29.15
N GLY A 12 -29.41 6.62 -28.51
CA GLY A 12 -29.49 6.36 -27.07
C GLY A 12 -28.58 5.22 -26.65
N MET A 13 -28.65 4.08 -27.35
CA MET A 13 -27.76 2.95 -27.10
C MET A 13 -26.27 3.30 -27.29
N MET A 14 -25.94 4.13 -28.28
CA MET A 14 -24.56 4.58 -28.49
C MET A 14 -24.09 5.51 -27.37
N VAL A 15 -24.95 6.42 -26.89
CA VAL A 15 -24.66 7.30 -25.75
C VAL A 15 -24.42 6.47 -24.50
N ASP A 16 -25.31 5.53 -24.18
CA ASP A 16 -25.19 4.69 -22.98
C ASP A 16 -23.93 3.82 -23.01
N LYS A 17 -23.63 3.22 -24.17
CA LYS A 17 -22.41 2.42 -24.35
C LYS A 17 -21.15 3.27 -24.27
N THR A 18 -21.21 4.52 -24.73
CA THR A 18 -20.09 5.46 -24.65
C THR A 18 -19.85 5.89 -23.22
N ASP A 19 -20.92 6.21 -22.47
CA ASP A 19 -20.84 6.59 -21.06
C ASP A 19 -20.25 5.46 -20.20
N ALA A 20 -20.72 4.22 -20.42
CA ALA A 20 -20.17 3.05 -19.74
C ALA A 20 -18.66 2.85 -20.00
N ARG A 21 -18.22 3.02 -21.26
CA ARG A 21 -16.80 2.91 -21.63
C ARG A 21 -15.96 4.04 -21.06
N LEU A 22 -16.49 5.27 -21.03
CA LEU A 22 -15.81 6.41 -20.41
C LEU A 22 -15.67 6.20 -18.90
N GLY A 23 -16.72 5.72 -18.22
CA GLY A 23 -16.66 5.36 -16.80
C GLY A 23 -15.59 4.30 -16.51
N GLU A 24 -15.49 3.28 -17.35
CA GLU A 24 -14.44 2.25 -17.23
C GLU A 24 -13.03 2.84 -17.42
N MET A 25 -12.83 3.69 -18.43
CA MET A 25 -11.55 4.35 -18.68
C MET A 25 -11.14 5.25 -17.51
N VAL A 26 -12.05 6.08 -16.99
CA VAL A 26 -11.80 6.94 -15.83
C VAL A 26 -11.41 6.11 -14.62
N ARG A 27 -12.11 5.01 -14.34
CA ARG A 27 -11.77 4.10 -13.24
C ARG A 27 -10.37 3.48 -13.41
N LYS A 28 -10.04 3.05 -14.62
CA LYS A 28 -8.73 2.45 -14.93
C LYS A 28 -7.60 3.48 -14.81
N MET A 29 -7.77 4.66 -15.39
CA MET A 29 -6.81 5.77 -15.27
C MET A 29 -6.62 6.18 -13.80
N GLY A 30 -7.70 6.29 -13.02
CA GLY A 30 -7.62 6.58 -11.60
C GLY A 30 -6.86 5.52 -10.80
N TYR A 31 -7.04 4.24 -11.14
CA TYR A 31 -6.29 3.13 -10.53
C TYR A 31 -4.80 3.18 -10.89
N GLU A 32 -4.47 3.36 -12.17
CA GLU A 32 -3.10 3.45 -12.66
C GLU A 32 -2.36 4.66 -12.06
N PHE A 33 -3.03 5.82 -11.97
CA PHE A 33 -2.49 7.03 -11.32
C PHE A 33 -2.18 6.81 -9.83
N ARG A 34 -3.08 6.13 -9.10
CA ARG A 34 -2.83 5.79 -7.68
C ARG A 34 -1.63 4.85 -7.53
N ILE A 35 -1.45 3.91 -8.46
CA ILE A 35 -0.28 3.01 -8.45
C ILE A 35 1.01 3.79 -8.73
N SER A 36 1.02 4.67 -9.74
CA SER A 36 2.23 5.43 -10.09
C SER A 36 2.64 6.37 -8.96
N SER A 37 1.69 7.09 -8.38
CA SER A 37 1.93 7.97 -7.23
C SER A 37 2.46 7.19 -6.02
N LYS A 38 1.90 6.01 -5.71
CA LYS A 38 2.41 5.13 -4.65
C LYS A 38 3.84 4.65 -4.91
N ARG A 39 4.19 4.32 -6.15
CA ARG A 39 5.56 3.90 -6.53
C ARG A 39 6.57 5.00 -6.31
N GLU A 40 6.22 6.22 -6.71
CA GLU A 40 7.06 7.40 -6.50
C GLU A 40 7.28 7.66 -5.01
N SER A 41 6.21 7.65 -4.20
CA SER A 41 6.32 7.82 -2.74
C SER A 41 7.16 6.75 -2.07
N VAL A 42 7.05 5.47 -2.50
CA VAL A 42 7.91 4.38 -2.00
C VAL A 42 9.35 4.63 -2.36
N SER A 43 9.62 4.97 -3.62
CA SER A 43 10.98 5.19 -4.10
C SER A 43 11.66 6.33 -3.33
N THR A 44 10.95 7.43 -3.10
CA THR A 44 11.46 8.56 -2.30
C THR A 44 11.73 8.13 -0.86
N CYS A 45 10.72 7.56 -0.19
CA CYS A 45 10.85 7.19 1.23
C CYS A 45 11.93 6.13 1.48
N VAL A 46 12.06 5.13 0.59
CA VAL A 46 13.11 4.10 0.70
C VAL A 46 14.49 4.69 0.35
N GLY A 47 14.54 5.64 -0.58
CA GLY A 47 15.74 6.39 -0.94
C GLY A 47 16.35 7.15 0.24
N GLU A 48 15.50 7.75 1.08
CA GLU A 48 15.89 8.54 2.28
C GLU A 48 16.40 7.70 3.45
N ILE A 49 16.19 6.37 3.45
CA ILE A 49 16.62 5.53 4.56
C ILE A 49 18.14 5.34 4.52
N GLU A 50 18.82 5.83 5.56
CA GLU A 50 20.26 5.71 5.70
C GLU A 50 20.68 4.32 6.23
N GLY A 51 21.80 3.80 5.71
CA GLY A 51 22.36 2.51 6.12
C GLY A 51 21.66 1.28 5.53
N LEU A 52 20.97 1.45 4.39
CA LEU A 52 20.62 0.40 3.43
C LEU A 52 21.47 0.57 2.17
N THR A 53 21.90 -0.53 1.57
CA THR A 53 22.58 -0.53 0.27
C THR A 53 21.59 -0.20 -0.85
N GLN A 54 22.11 0.19 -2.02
CA GLN A 54 21.27 0.53 -3.17
C GLN A 54 20.46 -0.68 -3.66
N ASP A 55 21.03 -1.88 -3.59
CA ASP A 55 20.34 -3.13 -3.98
C ASP A 55 19.21 -3.46 -3.01
N GLU A 56 19.46 -3.34 -1.69
CA GLU A 56 18.43 -3.52 -0.66
C GLU A 56 17.26 -2.55 -0.86
N LYS A 57 17.56 -1.28 -1.18
CA LYS A 57 16.54 -0.26 -1.48
C LYS A 57 15.70 -0.63 -2.70
N LEU A 58 16.34 -1.13 -3.76
CA LEU A 58 15.66 -1.48 -5.01
C LEU A 58 14.76 -2.72 -4.83
N ILE A 59 15.24 -3.73 -4.12
CA ILE A 59 14.48 -4.95 -3.81
C ILE A 59 13.31 -4.62 -2.89
N ALA A 60 13.55 -3.86 -1.82
CA ALA A 60 12.53 -3.45 -0.87
C ALA A 60 11.43 -2.61 -1.54
N GLY A 61 11.81 -1.63 -2.38
CA GLY A 61 10.86 -0.83 -3.14
C GLY A 61 9.97 -1.69 -4.06
N ASN A 62 10.56 -2.66 -4.75
CA ASN A 62 9.81 -3.60 -5.60
C ASN A 62 8.84 -4.47 -4.78
N MET A 63 9.26 -4.94 -3.59
CA MET A 63 8.40 -5.75 -2.72
C MET A 63 7.24 -4.93 -2.11
N LEU A 64 7.50 -3.69 -1.69
CA LEU A 64 6.49 -2.77 -1.13
C LEU A 64 5.43 -2.38 -2.17
N VAL A 65 5.85 -2.09 -3.40
CA VAL A 65 4.93 -1.72 -4.50
C VAL A 65 4.00 -2.88 -4.88
N LYS A 66 4.48 -4.12 -4.80
CA LYS A 66 3.70 -5.32 -5.13
C LYS A 66 2.72 -5.71 -4.03
N ARG A 67 2.95 -5.28 -2.79
CA ARG A 67 2.14 -5.64 -1.62
C ARG A 67 1.51 -4.40 -0.99
N THR A 68 0.35 -4.00 -1.53
CA THR A 68 -0.36 -2.78 -1.11
C THR A 68 -0.88 -2.83 0.33
N ASP A 69 -1.16 -4.02 0.85
CA ASP A 69 -1.51 -4.30 2.25
C ASP A 69 -0.38 -3.93 3.22
N VAL A 70 0.86 -4.17 2.79
CA VAL A 70 2.08 -3.91 3.57
C VAL A 70 2.49 -2.44 3.50
N LEU A 71 2.19 -1.84 2.35
CA LEU A 71 2.61 -0.50 2.01
C LEU A 71 1.99 0.57 2.93
N GLU A 72 0.72 0.43 3.27
CA GLU A 72 0.03 1.40 4.13
C GLU A 72 0.62 1.40 5.54
N TYR A 73 0.91 0.22 6.10
CA TYR A 73 1.60 0.10 7.39
C TYR A 73 3.02 0.70 7.33
N PHE A 74 3.78 0.40 6.28
CA PHE A 74 5.14 0.93 6.12
C PHE A 74 5.20 2.47 6.19
N PHE A 75 4.22 3.18 5.62
CA PHE A 75 4.19 4.64 5.68
C PHE A 75 3.88 5.21 7.05
N THR A 76 3.24 4.45 7.94
CA THR A 76 2.97 4.87 9.33
C THR A 76 4.17 4.76 10.27
N LEU A 77 5.22 4.06 9.85
CA LEU A 77 6.41 3.80 10.67
C LEU A 77 7.35 5.00 10.75
N SER A 78 8.09 5.10 11.86
CA SER A 78 9.24 6.01 11.99
C SER A 78 10.38 5.60 11.03
N MET A 79 11.35 6.49 10.76
CA MET A 79 12.45 6.15 9.84
C MET A 79 13.32 4.99 10.34
N ASP A 80 13.56 4.89 11.65
CA ASP A 80 14.30 3.79 12.26
C ASP A 80 13.53 2.46 12.13
N ASP A 81 12.21 2.50 12.36
CA ASP A 81 11.35 1.33 12.24
C ASP A 81 11.21 0.89 10.77
N LYS A 82 11.16 1.82 9.82
CA LYS A 82 11.16 1.52 8.37
C LYS A 82 12.41 0.77 7.95
N LYS A 83 13.58 1.18 8.45
CA LYS A 83 14.84 0.49 8.20
C LYS A 83 14.81 -0.95 8.73
N LYS A 84 14.37 -1.13 9.98
CA LYS A 84 14.22 -2.46 10.59
C LYS A 84 13.22 -3.31 9.81
N TYR A 85 12.11 -2.72 9.41
CA TYR A 85 11.05 -3.35 8.64
C TYR A 85 11.54 -3.86 7.28
N ILE A 86 12.32 -3.06 6.56
CA ILE A 86 12.92 -3.47 5.27
C ILE A 86 13.89 -4.64 5.48
N ARG A 87 14.73 -4.63 6.52
CA ARG A 87 15.65 -5.74 6.80
C ARG A 87 14.87 -7.04 7.06
N LEU A 88 13.87 -7.00 7.94
CA LEU A 88 12.98 -8.14 8.20
C LEU A 88 12.24 -8.63 6.93
N MET A 89 11.93 -7.72 6.01
CA MET A 89 11.34 -8.07 4.72
C MET A 89 12.32 -8.82 3.82
N LEU A 90 13.56 -8.35 3.73
CA LEU A 90 14.60 -8.92 2.88
C LEU A 90 15.10 -10.27 3.42
N ASP A 91 15.14 -10.42 4.75
CA ASP A 91 15.50 -11.66 5.44
C ASP A 91 14.41 -12.74 5.33
N GLY A 92 13.24 -12.41 4.75
CA GLY A 92 12.12 -13.34 4.58
C GLY A 92 11.35 -13.64 5.86
N GLU A 93 11.61 -12.90 6.94
CA GLU A 93 11.01 -13.08 8.26
C GLU A 93 9.60 -12.49 8.36
N LEU A 94 9.20 -11.61 7.42
CA LEU A 94 7.83 -11.13 7.30
C LEU A 94 6.87 -12.23 6.78
N ARG A 95 6.54 -13.18 7.65
CA ARG A 95 5.37 -14.06 7.53
C ARG A 95 4.16 -13.36 8.16
N TYR A 96 3.39 -12.70 7.29
CA TYR A 96 2.36 -11.70 7.63
C TYR A 96 1.26 -12.14 8.60
N ALA A 97 1.07 -13.44 8.87
CA ALA A 97 0.02 -13.90 9.78
C ALA A 97 0.28 -13.54 11.26
N GLY A 98 1.53 -13.27 11.67
CA GLY A 98 1.87 -13.05 13.09
C GLY A 98 2.57 -11.73 13.43
N PHE A 99 3.15 -11.04 12.45
CA PHE A 99 4.03 -9.89 12.73
C PHE A 99 3.28 -8.66 13.26
N VAL A 100 2.06 -8.42 12.76
CA VAL A 100 1.21 -7.30 13.21
C VAL A 100 0.86 -7.45 14.70
N ASN A 101 0.69 -8.68 15.18
CA ASN A 101 0.45 -8.94 16.61
C ASN A 101 1.71 -8.72 17.46
N ASN A 102 2.90 -9.08 16.97
CA ASN A 102 4.13 -8.95 17.76
C ASN A 102 4.60 -7.49 17.87
N VAL A 103 4.44 -6.69 16.81
CA VAL A 103 4.80 -5.26 16.82
C VAL A 103 3.74 -4.41 17.52
N LEU A 104 2.44 -4.67 17.34
CA LEU A 104 1.42 -3.97 18.12
C LEU A 104 1.55 -4.29 19.62
N ASN A 105 1.87 -5.53 20.00
CA ASN A 105 2.10 -5.86 21.42
C ASN A 105 3.37 -5.21 22.01
N ASN A 106 4.37 -4.86 21.19
CA ASN A 106 5.59 -4.19 21.65
C ASN A 106 5.51 -2.66 21.65
N TYR A 107 4.64 -2.04 20.86
CA TYR A 107 4.51 -0.57 20.76
C TYR A 107 3.29 0.00 21.51
N ILE A 108 2.49 -0.82 22.20
CA ILE A 108 1.42 -0.35 23.12
C ILE A 108 1.94 -0.07 24.55
N CYS A 109 3.24 -0.23 24.82
CA CYS A 109 3.82 0.08 26.13
C CYS A 109 4.43 1.50 26.21
N LEU A 110 3.62 2.55 26.22
CA LEU A 110 3.98 3.87 26.77
C LEU A 110 2.71 4.56 27.36
N GLU A 111 2.20 4.05 28.50
CA GLU A 111 2.17 4.67 29.86
C GLU A 111 0.94 5.58 30.16
N PRO A 112 0.54 5.83 31.43
CA PRO A 112 0.90 5.18 32.70
C PRO A 112 -0.34 4.65 33.45
N LEU A 113 -0.21 3.61 34.27
CA LEU A 113 -0.86 3.44 35.59
C LEU A 113 -0.51 2.04 36.12
N GLY A 114 0.50 2.01 36.98
CA GLY A 114 0.79 0.97 37.97
C GLY A 114 0.59 -0.48 37.54
N CYS A 115 1.66 -1.13 37.07
CA CYS A 115 1.78 -2.57 37.33
C CYS A 115 3.25 -2.97 37.47
N THR A 116 3.52 -3.64 38.58
CA THR A 116 4.82 -4.03 39.09
C THR A 116 5.50 -5.05 38.18
N ILE A 117 6.75 -4.78 37.83
CA ILE A 117 7.59 -5.64 36.99
C ILE A 117 7.98 -6.88 37.80
N GLY A 118 7.40 -8.02 37.45
CA GLY A 118 7.94 -9.32 37.80
C GLY A 118 8.96 -9.72 36.75
N THR A 119 10.23 -9.74 37.12
CA THR A 119 11.30 -10.34 36.32
C THR A 119 11.07 -11.85 36.24
N SER A 120 11.05 -12.41 35.04
CA SER A 120 11.31 -13.83 34.86
C SER A 120 12.30 -14.02 33.73
N SER A 121 13.56 -14.12 34.13
CA SER A 121 14.56 -14.93 33.43
C SER A 121 14.01 -16.34 33.25
N TYR A 122 14.19 -16.94 32.08
CA TYR A 122 14.74 -18.29 31.81
C TYR A 122 14.75 -18.52 30.30
#